data_AF-A0A399W9Q6-F1
#
_entry.id   AF-A0A399W9Q6-F1
#
_cell.length_a   1.000
_cell.length_b   1.000
_cell.length_c   1.000
_cell.angle_alpha   90.00
_cell.angle_beta   90.00
_cell.angle_gamma   90.00
#
_symmetry.space_group_name_H-M   'P 1'
#
loop_
_entity.id
_entity.type
_entity.pdbx_description
1 polymer ?
#
loop_
_entity_poly.entity_id
_entity_poly.type
_entity_poly.pdbx_seq_one_letter_code
_entity_poly.pdbx_strand_id
1 'polypeptide(L)' 'MLPAGQYRVERDAYDQNILLIKGEHGVRAVAITASSTAPGQDPAGDKPALVFAHGPDGYRLKDVWDDHFDGREIVGR' A
#
# COMPACT_ATOMS: atom_id res chain seq x y z
N MET A 1 -8.66 -1.92 8.75
CA MET A 1 -8.79 -2.55 7.41
C MET A 1 -9.11 -1.47 6.39
N LEU A 2 -8.60 -1.59 5.16
CA LEU A 2 -8.94 -0.69 4.05
C LEU A 2 -10.09 -1.32 3.26
N PRO A 3 -11.25 -0.67 3.10
CA PRO A 3 -12.34 -1.19 2.26
C PRO A 3 -11.95 -1.29 0.78
N ALA A 4 -12.74 -2.01 -0.03
CA ALA A 4 -12.53 -1.98 -1.48
C ALA A 4 -12.80 -0.56 -2.04
N GLY A 5 -11.92 -0.09 -2.92
CA GLY A 5 -12.08 1.22 -3.55
C GLY A 5 -10.77 1.81 -4.06
N GLN A 6 -10.79 3.09 -4.39
CA GLN A 6 -9.64 3.82 -4.89
C GLN A 6 -8.94 4.57 -3.77
N TYR A 7 -7.63 4.63 -3.86
CA TYR A 7 -6.77 5.20 -2.85
C TYR A 7 -5.67 6.01 -3.50
N ARG A 8 -5.37 7.14 -2.88
CA ARG A 8 -4.13 7.86 -3.10
C ARG A 8 -3.12 7.45 -2.05
N VAL A 9 -1.93 7.11 -2.50
CA VAL A 9 -0.79 6.80 -1.65
C VAL A 9 0.24 7.91 -1.79
N GLU A 10 0.72 8.41 -0.67
CA GLU A 10 1.76 9.45 -0.60
C GLU A 10 2.88 8.94 0.30
N ARG A 11 4.13 9.13 -0.11
CA ARG A 11 5.30 8.93 0.77
C ARG A 11 5.50 10.19 1.60
N ASP A 12 5.88 10.04 2.86
CA ASP A 12 6.24 11.19 3.69
C ASP A 12 7.48 11.91 3.10
N ALA A 13 7.49 13.24 3.24
CA ALA A 13 8.52 14.09 2.64
C ALA A 13 9.89 13.95 3.32
N TYR A 14 9.93 13.54 4.59
CA TYR A 14 11.14 13.41 5.39
C TYR A 14 11.56 11.95 5.56
N ASP A 15 10.61 11.01 5.58
CA ASP A 15 10.88 9.57 5.61
C ASP A 15 10.06 8.81 4.56
N GLN A 16 10.69 8.47 3.44
CA GLN A 16 10.04 7.73 2.35
C GLN A 16 9.58 6.31 2.74
N ASN A 17 9.93 5.84 3.94
CA ASN A 17 9.42 4.60 4.49
C ASN A 17 8.03 4.74 5.11
N ILE A 18 7.55 5.96 5.35
CA ILE A 18 6.20 6.20 5.85
C ILE A 18 5.25 6.45 4.67
N LEU A 19 4.17 5.67 4.63
CA LEU A 19 3.10 5.80 3.64
C LEU A 19 1.85 6.39 4.29
N LEU A 20 1.31 7.42 3.66
CA LEU A 20 -0.01 7.97 3.93
C LEU A 20 -0.97 7.50 2.84
N ILE A 21 -1.96 6.70 3.23
CA ILE A 21 -2.96 6.12 2.33
C ILE A 21 -4.30 6.77 2.62
N LYS A 22 -4.87 7.44 1.62
CA LYS A 22 -6.17 8.14 1.73
C LYS A 22 -7.14 7.57 0.71
N GLY A 23 -8.34 7.24 1.16
CA GLY A 23 -9.43 6.85 0.27
C GLY A 23 -9.86 8.01 -0.62
N GLU A 24 -10.17 7.71 -1.87
CA GLU A 24 -10.70 8.64 -2.86
C GLU A 24 -12.07 8.17 -3.37
N HIS A 25 -12.74 9.00 -4.17
CA HIS A 25 -14.00 8.64 -4.85
C HIS A 25 -15.09 8.05 -3.92
N GLY A 26 -15.26 8.64 -2.73
CA GLY A 26 -16.27 8.23 -1.74
C GLY A 26 -15.77 7.23 -0.70
N VAL A 27 -14.53 6.75 -0.80
CA VAL A 27 -13.90 5.91 0.21
C VAL A 27 -13.46 6.76 1.41
N ARG A 28 -14.10 6.57 2.57
CA ARG A 28 -13.77 7.27 3.81
C ARG A 28 -12.80 6.45 4.67
N ALA A 29 -11.55 6.37 4.25
CA ALA A 29 -10.50 5.66 4.99
C ALA A 29 -9.18 6.44 4.96
N VAL A 30 -8.44 6.41 6.06
CA VAL A 30 -7.08 6.95 6.17
C VAL A 30 -6.23 5.95 6.94
N ALA A 31 -5.01 5.71 6.46
CA ALA A 31 -4.02 4.92 7.17
C ALA A 31 -2.64 5.55 7.04
N ILE A 32 -1.85 5.43 8.11
CA ILE A 32 -0.41 5.73 8.11
C ILE A 32 0.30 4.43 8.45
N THR A 33 1.33 4.08 7.70
CA THR A 33 2.04 2.82 7.90
C THR A 33 3.51 2.95 7.57
N ALA A 34 4.34 2.23 8.31
CA ALA A 34 5.73 2.03 7.95
C ALA A 34 5.82 1.00 6.81
N SER A 35 6.86 1.14 6.00
CA SER A 35 7.16 0.27 4.87
C SER A 35 8.67 0.12 4.69
N SER A 36 9.09 -0.92 4.00
CA SER A 36 10.43 -1.06 3.42
C SER A 36 10.32 -1.27 1.92
N THR A 37 11.44 -1.22 1.19
CA THR A 37 11.46 -1.60 -0.23
C THR A 37 10.96 -3.03 -0.35
N ALA A 38 9.95 -3.26 -1.19
CA ALA A 38 9.46 -4.59 -1.47
C ALA A 38 10.49 -5.36 -2.32
N PRO A 39 10.77 -6.63 -2.00
CA PRO A 39 11.54 -7.48 -2.90
C PRO A 39 10.70 -7.90 -4.11
N GLY A 40 11.33 -8.04 -5.28
CA GLY A 40 10.69 -8.61 -6.46
C GLY A 40 10.11 -7.57 -7.41
N GLN A 41 8.96 -7.91 -8.02
CA GLN A 41 8.29 -7.11 -9.06
C GLN A 41 6.79 -7.08 -8.81
N ASP A 42 6.12 -6.04 -9.28
CA ASP A 42 4.67 -5.89 -9.11
C ASP A 42 3.93 -7.08 -9.74
N PRO A 43 3.09 -7.81 -8.98
CA PRO A 43 2.25 -8.86 -9.54
C PRO A 43 1.24 -8.36 -10.59
N ALA A 44 0.93 -7.05 -10.64
CA ALA A 44 0.04 -6.45 -11.63
C ALA A 44 0.76 -5.86 -12.86
N GLY A 45 2.10 -5.92 -12.91
CA GLY A 45 2.93 -5.44 -14.01
C GLY A 45 3.27 -3.95 -13.89
N ASP A 46 2.94 -3.15 -14.92
CA ASP A 46 3.36 -1.74 -14.99
C ASP A 46 2.33 -0.75 -14.40
N LYS A 47 1.42 -1.20 -13.54
CA LYS A 47 0.31 -0.35 -13.04
C LYS A 47 0.36 -0.22 -11.53
N PRO A 48 0.04 0.94 -10.97
CA PRO A 48 -0.06 1.08 -9.52
C PRO A 48 -1.05 0.07 -8.92
N ALA A 49 -0.62 -0.63 -7.87
CA ALA A 49 -1.37 -1.72 -7.27
C ALA A 49 -1.27 -1.76 -5.74
N LEU A 50 -2.38 -2.14 -5.10
CA LEU A 50 -2.43 -2.48 -3.68
C LEU A 50 -2.57 -4.00 -3.54
N VAL A 51 -1.60 -4.64 -2.92
CA VAL A 51 -1.58 -6.09 -2.71
C VAL A 51 -2.06 -6.40 -1.30
N PHE A 52 -3.06 -7.26 -1.19
CA PHE A 52 -3.62 -7.68 0.09
C PHE A 52 -3.29 -9.15 0.36
N ALA A 53 -2.83 -9.45 1.56
CA ALA A 53 -2.66 -10.80 2.06
C ALA A 53 -3.82 -11.17 3.00
N HIS A 54 -4.29 -12.41 2.90
CA HIS A 54 -5.30 -12.94 3.81
C HIS A 54 -4.63 -13.36 5.13
N GLY A 55 -5.04 -12.75 6.24
CA GLY A 55 -4.64 -13.11 7.59
C GLY A 55 -5.82 -13.65 8.42
N PRO A 56 -5.58 -14.00 9.69
CA PRO A 56 -6.61 -14.53 10.59
C PRO A 56 -7.82 -13.60 10.76
N ASP A 57 -7.58 -12.28 10.75
CA ASP A 57 -8.61 -11.25 10.91
C ASP A 57 -9.08 -10.66 9.56
N GLY A 58 -8.83 -11.38 8.46
CA GLY A 58 -9.19 -10.98 7.10
C GLY A 58 -8.05 -10.37 6.29
N TYR A 59 -8.39 -9.68 5.21
CA TYR A 59 -7.42 -9.11 4.27
C TYR A 59 -6.72 -7.88 4.84
N ARG A 60 -5.39 -7.89 4.75
CA ARG A 60 -4.52 -6.81 5.20
C ARG A 60 -3.63 -6.35 4.05
N LEU A 61 -3.43 -5.04 3.95
CA LEU A 61 -2.48 -4.48 2.99
C LEU A 61 -1.09 -5.02 3.30
N LYS A 62 -0.47 -5.63 2.29
CA LYS A 62 0.85 -6.23 2.35
C LYS A 62 1.86 -5.42 1.56
N ASP A 63 1.56 -5.10 0.31
CA ASP A 63 2.47 -4.37 -0.58
C ASP A 63 1.73 -3.24 -1.31
N VAL A 64 2.47 -2.18 -1.63
CA VAL A 64 2.03 -1.09 -2.52
C VAL A 64 3.05 -0.98 -3.64
N TRP A 65 2.60 -1.00 -4.88
CA TRP A 65 3.44 -0.85 -6.06
C TRP A 65 3.04 0.40 -6.81
N ASP A 66 4.01 1.22 -7.18
CA ASP A 66 3.83 2.39 -8.06
C ASP A 66 4.06 1.99 -9.53
N ASP A 67 5.01 1.07 -9.78
CA ASP A 67 5.28 0.44 -11.06
C ASP A 67 5.88 -0.97 -10.88
N HIS A 68 6.34 -1.57 -11.97
CA HIS A 68 6.89 -2.93 -12.00
C HIS A 68 8.10 -3.16 -11.08
N PHE A 69 8.86 -2.12 -10.75
CA PHE A 69 10.11 -2.21 -9.98
C PHE A 69 10.11 -1.35 -8.70
N ASP A 70 9.18 -0.42 -8.53
CA ASP A 70 9.06 0.43 -7.35
C ASP A 70 7.91 -0.05 -6.45
N GLY A 71 8.26 -0.94 -5.52
CA GLY A 71 7.35 -1.53 -4.54
C GLY A 71 7.74 -1.22 -3.10
N ARG A 72 6.73 -1.15 -2.24
CA ARG A 72 6.84 -0.95 -0.79
C ARG A 72 6.11 -2.07 -0.06
N GLU A 73 6.83 -2.85 0.74
CA GLU A 73 6.24 -3.85 1.63
C GLU A 73 5.91 -3.19 2.97
N ILE A 74 4.74 -3.47 3.52
CA ILE A 74 4.29 -2.94 4.80
C ILE A 74 5.00 -3.67 5.95
N VAL A 75 5.68 -2.92 6.82
CA VAL A 75 6.43 -3.47 7.97
C VAL A 75 5.82 -3.04 9.31
N GLY A 76 5.96 -3.88 10.33
CA GLY A 76 5.64 -3.55 11.71
C GLY A 76 4.16 -3.56 12.07
N ARG A 77 3.42 -4.60 11.67
CA ARG A 77 2.03 -4.82 12.07
C ARG A 77 1.80 -6.16 12.75
#